data_AF-A0A2N0QNI1-F1
#
_entry.id   AF-A0A2N0QNI1-F1
#
_cell.length_a   1.000
_cell.length_b   1.000
_cell.length_c   1.000
_cell.angle_alpha   90.00
_cell.angle_beta   90.00
_cell.angle_gamma   90.00
#
_symmetry.space_group_name_H-M   'P 1'
#
loop_
_entity.id
_entity.type
_entity.pdbx_description
1 polymer ?
#
loop_
_entity_poly.entity_id
_entity_poly.type
_entity_poly.pdbx_seq_one_letter_code
_entity_poly.pdbx_strand_id
1 'polypeptide(L)'
;MEIEAALSELKSNYDESEIRGVTLKNLAGTYQLTTKTDMADTIKKLVENPTSNVLSSASLEVLAIIAYKQPITRVEIEDLRGVKSDRPIQTLVSRGLIQEVGRAEGTGRAILY
;
A
#
# COMPACT_ATOMS: atom_id res chain seq x y z
N MET A 1 -28.04 31.49 14.10
CA MET A 1 -28.55 31.16 15.45
C MET A 1 -29.02 29.71 15.57
N GLU A 2 -30.05 29.23 14.86
CA GLU A 2 -30.55 27.84 15.02
C GLU A 2 -29.53 26.76 14.61
N ILE A 3 -28.86 26.95 13.46
CA ILE A 3 -27.84 26.00 12.96
C ILE A 3 -26.61 25.96 13.88
N GLU A 4 -26.16 27.11 14.39
CA GLU A 4 -25.00 27.18 15.29
C GLU A 4 -25.29 26.50 16.62
N ALA A 5 -26.51 26.68 17.15
CA ALA A 5 -26.96 25.98 18.35
C ALA A 5 -27.00 24.46 18.13
N ALA A 6 -27.58 24.00 17.01
CA ALA A 6 -27.60 22.58 16.66
C ALA A 6 -26.19 21.99 16.48
N LEU A 7 -25.26 22.73 15.88
CA LEU A 7 -23.86 22.31 15.72
C LEU A 7 -23.13 22.24 17.07
N SER A 8 -23.41 23.17 17.98
CA SER A 8 -22.86 23.15 19.34
C SER A 8 -23.40 21.96 20.15
N GLU A 9 -24.70 21.69 20.06
CA GLU A 9 -25.32 20.54 20.70
C GLU A 9 -24.76 19.22 20.15
N LEU A 10 -24.66 19.12 18.82
CA LEU A 10 -24.06 17.97 18.16
C LEU A 10 -22.61 17.74 18.60
N LYS A 11 -21.83 18.83 18.74
CA LYS A 11 -20.46 18.76 19.26
C LYS A 11 -20.44 18.23 20.70
N SER A 12 -21.27 18.75 21.60
CA SER A 12 -21.35 18.29 22.99
C SER A 12 -21.71 16.81 23.06
N ASN A 13 -22.73 16.39 22.31
CA ASN A 13 -23.17 14.99 22.23
C ASN A 13 -22.06 14.05 21.76
N TYR A 14 -21.19 14.50 20.85
CA TYR A 14 -20.02 13.72 20.43
C TYR A 14 -18.92 13.72 21.48
N ASP A 15 -18.60 14.86 22.07
CA ASP A 15 -17.50 15.01 23.03
C ASP A 15 -17.76 14.25 24.33
N GLU A 16 -18.96 14.37 24.90
CA GLU A 16 -19.36 13.74 26.17
C GLU A 16 -19.56 12.22 26.08
N SER A 17 -19.73 11.70 24.87
CA SER A 17 -19.97 10.27 24.67
C SER A 17 -18.67 9.47 24.64
N GLU A 18 -18.42 8.68 25.68
CA GLU A 18 -17.27 7.75 25.77
C GLU A 18 -17.25 6.68 24.68
N ILE A 19 -18.43 6.30 24.16
CA ILE A 19 -18.55 5.27 23.11
C ILE A 19 -18.31 5.82 21.68
N ARG A 20 -18.31 7.14 21.49
CA ARG A 20 -18.16 7.76 20.17
C ARG A 20 -16.71 8.19 19.94
N GLY A 21 -16.07 7.66 18.90
CA GLY A 21 -14.69 7.98 18.54
C GLY A 21 -14.48 9.24 17.68
N VAL A 22 -15.54 10.00 17.40
CA VAL A 22 -15.52 11.20 16.56
C VAL A 22 -15.98 12.43 17.33
N THR A 23 -15.58 13.60 16.84
CA THR A 23 -15.96 14.94 17.32
C THR A 23 -16.18 15.87 16.14
N LEU A 24 -16.86 16.98 16.37
CA LEU A 24 -17.06 18.05 15.39
C LEU A 24 -16.04 19.18 15.64
N LYS A 25 -15.34 19.61 14.59
CA LYS A 25 -14.44 20.77 14.61
C LYS A 25 -14.89 21.84 13.62
N ASN A 26 -14.71 23.11 13.98
CA ASN A 26 -14.81 24.24 13.07
C ASN A 26 -13.39 24.65 12.65
N LEU A 27 -13.12 24.57 11.35
CA LEU A 27 -11.84 24.89 10.72
C LEU A 27 -12.08 25.90 9.61
N ALA A 28 -11.58 27.11 9.78
CA ALA A 28 -11.70 28.20 8.80
C ALA A 28 -13.14 28.43 8.29
N GLY A 29 -14.14 28.34 9.19
CA GLY A 29 -15.55 28.54 8.83
C GLY A 29 -16.25 27.29 8.27
N THR A 30 -15.56 26.15 8.17
CA THR A 30 -16.14 24.87 7.78
C THR A 30 -16.26 23.93 8.97
N TYR A 31 -17.38 23.23 9.09
CA TYR A 31 -17.56 22.18 10.09
C TYR A 31 -17.19 20.81 9.51
N GLN A 32 -16.34 20.07 10.23
CA GLN A 32 -15.88 18.75 9.82
C GLN A 32 -15.95 17.77 10.99
N LEU A 33 -16.39 16.55 10.72
CA LEU A 33 -16.22 15.44 11.65
C LEU A 33 -14.78 14.94 11.61
N THR A 34 -14.14 14.88 12.78
CA THR A 34 -12.77 14.38 12.95
C THR A 34 -12.76 13.29 14.02
N THR A 35 -11.75 12.43 14.03
CA THR A 35 -11.55 11.50 15.16
C THR A 35 -11.20 12.27 16.44
N LYS A 36 -11.62 11.76 17.60
CA LYS A 36 -11.17 12.27 18.90
C LYS A 36 -9.66 12.07 19.06
N THR A 37 -9.02 12.94 19.82
CA THR A 37 -7.56 12.88 20.06
C THR A 37 -7.15 11.57 20.72
N ASP A 38 -7.99 11.02 21.60
CA ASP A 38 -7.73 9.74 22.30
C ASP A 38 -7.67 8.54 21.35
N MET A 39 -8.22 8.68 20.15
CA MET A 39 -8.15 7.66 19.10
C MET A 39 -6.83 7.70 18.32
N ALA A 40 -5.95 8.69 18.57
CA ALA A 40 -4.73 8.89 17.78
C ALA A 40 -3.86 7.63 17.72
N ASP A 41 -3.58 6.98 18.85
CA ASP A 41 -2.74 5.77 18.87
C ASP A 41 -3.38 4.59 18.15
N THR A 42 -4.70 4.42 18.27
CA THR A 42 -5.45 3.36 17.61
C THR A 42 -5.49 3.56 16.10
N ILE A 43 -5.77 4.79 15.65
CA ILE A 43 -5.75 5.15 14.23
C ILE A 43 -4.33 5.03 13.68
N LYS A 44 -3.32 5.46 14.45
CA LYS A 44 -1.92 5.29 14.10
C LYS A 44 -1.59 3.83 13.88
N LYS A 45 -1.93 2.92 14.81
CA LYS A 45 -1.75 1.47 14.64
C LYS A 45 -2.51 0.90 13.43
N LEU A 46 -3.70 1.42 13.12
CA LEU A 46 -4.47 1.00 11.95
C LEU A 46 -3.81 1.43 10.64
N VAL A 47 -3.30 2.67 10.57
CA VAL A 47 -2.61 3.22 9.40
C VAL A 47 -1.20 2.64 9.25
N GLU A 48 -0.49 2.50 10.36
CA GLU A 48 0.82 1.88 10.44
C GLU A 48 0.75 0.36 10.34
N ASN A 49 -0.43 -0.26 10.32
CA ASN A 49 -0.58 -1.68 10.06
C ASN A 49 -0.14 -1.93 8.61
N PRO A 50 1.12 -2.32 8.38
CA PRO A 50 1.57 -2.51 7.03
C PRO A 50 0.93 -3.84 6.67
N THR A 51 0.04 -3.87 5.68
CA THR A 51 0.05 -5.05 4.82
C THR A 51 1.52 -5.20 4.44
N SER A 52 2.19 -6.22 4.97
CA SER A 52 3.65 -6.23 5.06
C SER A 52 4.24 -5.98 3.68
N ASN A 53 4.76 -4.77 3.48
CA ASN A 53 5.41 -4.36 2.24
C ASN A 53 6.76 -5.06 2.07
N VAL A 54 7.06 -6.06 2.90
CA VAL A 54 8.26 -6.86 2.83
C VAL A 54 8.14 -7.82 1.65
N LEU A 55 9.12 -7.77 0.75
CA LEU A 55 9.26 -8.76 -0.30
C LEU A 55 9.55 -10.13 0.33
N SER A 56 8.89 -11.18 -0.15
CA SER A 56 9.23 -12.54 0.26
C SER A 56 10.67 -12.86 -0.14
N SER A 57 11.31 -13.84 0.51
CA SER A 57 12.66 -14.29 0.12
C SER A 57 12.75 -14.66 -1.36
N ALA A 58 11.70 -15.31 -1.90
CA ALA A 58 11.60 -15.62 -3.33
C ALA A 58 11.54 -14.36 -4.22
N SER A 59 10.87 -13.30 -3.77
CA SER A 59 10.82 -12.03 -4.52
C SER A 59 12.13 -11.27 -4.45
N LEU A 60 12.83 -11.29 -3.31
CA LEU A 60 14.16 -10.71 -3.17
C LEU A 60 15.19 -11.44 -4.04
N GLU A 61 15.14 -12.76 -4.07
CA GLU A 61 16.03 -13.58 -4.90
C GLU A 61 15.83 -13.28 -6.40
N VAL A 62 14.57 -13.25 -6.86
CA VAL A 62 14.26 -12.89 -8.25
C VAL A 62 14.69 -11.45 -8.57
N LEU A 63 14.46 -10.50 -7.67
CA LEU A 63 14.89 -9.12 -7.85
C LEU A 63 16.42 -9.02 -7.97
N ALA A 64 17.16 -9.75 -7.14
CA ALA A 64 18.62 -9.80 -7.22
C ALA A 64 19.10 -10.39 -8.55
N ILE A 65 18.50 -11.49 -9.02
CA ILE A 65 18.85 -12.08 -10.32
C ILE A 65 18.68 -11.05 -11.44
N ILE A 66 17.52 -10.38 -11.51
CA ILE A 66 17.25 -9.38 -12.54
C ILE A 66 18.25 -8.22 -12.45
N ALA A 67 18.48 -7.66 -11.25
CA ALA A 67 19.39 -6.53 -11.06
C ALA A 67 20.82 -6.78 -11.57
N TYR A 68 21.32 -8.02 -11.46
CA TYR A 68 22.67 -8.39 -11.88
C TYR A 68 22.76 -9.06 -13.26
N LYS A 69 21.66 -9.53 -13.83
CA LYS A 69 21.65 -10.31 -15.08
C LYS A 69 20.78 -9.71 -16.19
N GLN A 70 20.05 -8.63 -15.94
CA GLN A 70 19.24 -7.97 -16.97
C GLN A 70 20.10 -7.56 -18.20
N PRO A 71 19.55 -7.66 -19.43
CA PRO A 71 18.20 -8.12 -19.74
C PRO A 71 18.08 -9.66 -19.67
N ILE A 72 17.11 -10.18 -18.92
CA ILE A 72 16.92 -11.62 -18.68
C ILE A 72 15.45 -12.04 -18.82
N THR A 73 15.19 -13.23 -19.34
CA THR A 73 13.83 -13.78 -19.48
C THR A 73 13.36 -14.50 -18.22
N ARG A 74 12.03 -14.65 -18.06
CA ARG A 74 11.44 -15.47 -16.99
C ARG A 74 12.02 -16.89 -16.96
N VAL A 75 12.23 -17.51 -18.12
CA VAL A 75 12.72 -18.90 -18.21
C VAL A 75 14.13 -19.00 -17.64
N GLU A 76 15.01 -18.07 -18.01
CA GLU A 76 16.39 -18.04 -17.47
C GLU A 76 16.42 -17.77 -15.96
N ILE A 77 15.50 -16.94 -15.44
CA ILE A 77 15.34 -16.76 -13.98
C ILE A 77 14.93 -18.08 -13.31
N GLU A 78 13.99 -18.81 -13.90
CA GLU A 78 13.54 -20.11 -13.38
C GLU A 78 14.64 -21.17 -13.44
N ASP A 79 15.46 -21.18 -14.50
CA ASP A 79 16.61 -22.07 -14.64
C ASP A 79 17.67 -21.80 -13.57
N LEU A 80 17.94 -20.52 -13.25
CA LEU A 80 18.88 -20.13 -12.19
C LEU A 80 18.35 -20.49 -10.80
N ARG A 81 17.04 -20.36 -10.55
CA ARG A 81 16.43 -20.63 -9.24
C ARG A 81 16.05 -22.10 -9.05
N GLY A 82 15.88 -22.86 -10.13
CA GLY A 82 15.34 -24.22 -10.12
C GLY A 82 13.86 -24.33 -9.75
N VAL A 83 13.12 -23.21 -9.66
CA VAL A 83 11.71 -23.16 -9.29
C VAL A 83 10.96 -22.06 -10.03
N LYS A 84 9.63 -22.22 -10.17
CA LYS A 84 8.77 -21.23 -10.83
C LYS A 84 8.84 -19.84 -10.19
N SER A 85 8.84 -18.81 -11.02
CA SER A 85 9.07 -17.42 -10.61
C SER A 85 7.96 -16.45 -11.02
N ASP A 86 6.83 -16.94 -11.52
CA ASP A 86 5.67 -16.15 -11.95
C ASP A 86 5.19 -15.12 -10.90
N ARG A 87 4.94 -15.58 -9.67
CA ARG A 87 4.36 -14.75 -8.62
C ARG A 87 5.35 -13.70 -8.07
N PRO A 88 6.63 -14.04 -7.83
CA PRO A 88 7.68 -13.04 -7.61
C PRO A 88 7.73 -11.96 -8.70
N ILE A 89 7.78 -12.34 -9.98
CA ILE A 89 7.86 -11.39 -11.10
C ILE A 89 6.62 -10.48 -11.10
N GLN A 90 5.42 -11.03 -10.98
CA GLN A 90 4.18 -10.25 -10.92
C GLN A 90 4.18 -9.26 -9.73
N THR A 91 4.72 -9.69 -8.58
CA THR A 91 4.82 -8.83 -7.39
C THR A 91 5.80 -7.69 -7.62
N LEU A 92 6.95 -7.96 -8.24
CA LEU A 92 7.96 -6.93 -8.53
C LEU A 92 7.47 -5.92 -9.59
N VAL A 93 6.80 -6.38 -10.64
CA VAL A 93 6.19 -5.52 -11.67
C VAL A 93 5.09 -4.65 -11.06
N SER A 94 4.16 -5.23 -10.29
CA SER A 94 3.07 -4.46 -9.67
C SER A 94 3.54 -3.42 -8.66
N ARG A 95 4.74 -3.60 -8.10
CA ARG A 95 5.41 -2.64 -7.22
C ARG A 95 6.35 -1.68 -7.95
N GLY A 96 6.46 -1.78 -9.27
CA GLY A 96 7.33 -0.91 -10.08
C GLY A 96 8.84 -1.10 -9.84
N LEU A 97 9.25 -2.27 -9.34
CA LEU A 97 10.66 -2.57 -9.05
C LEU A 97 11.41 -3.14 -10.26
N ILE A 98 10.69 -3.69 -11.23
CA ILE A 98 11.21 -4.19 -12.52
C ILE A 98 10.21 -3.82 -13.63
N GLN A 99 10.64 -3.84 -14.89
CA GLN A 99 9.80 -3.55 -16.05
C GLN A 99 10.20 -4.39 -17.26
N GLU A 100 9.31 -4.56 -18.25
CA GLU A 100 9.66 -5.13 -19.55
C GLU A 100 10.58 -4.15 -20.30
N VAL A 101 11.76 -4.62 -20.70
CA VAL A 101 12.75 -3.84 -21.47
C VAL A 101 12.81 -4.23 -22.94
N GLY A 102 12.12 -5.32 -23.32
CA GLY A 102 12.05 -5.78 -24.70
C GLY A 102 11.64 -7.24 -24.81
N ARG A 103 11.96 -7.85 -25.96
CA ARG A 103 11.70 -9.27 -26.22
C ARG A 103 12.94 -9.94 -26.76
N ALA A 104 13.19 -11.16 -26.31
CA ALA A 104 14.27 -11.99 -26.81
C ALA A 104 14.05 -12.34 -28.28
N GLU A 105 15.15 -12.43 -29.03
CA GLU A 105 15.16 -12.95 -30.39
C GLU A 105 14.95 -14.47 -30.38
N GLY A 106 14.02 -14.98 -31.19
CA GLY A 106 13.70 -16.40 -31.29
C GLY A 106 12.22 -16.74 -31.07
N THR A 107 11.94 -18.05 -31.05
CA THR A 107 10.57 -18.59 -30.99
C THR A 107 9.86 -18.18 -29.70
N GLY A 108 8.66 -17.64 -29.83
CA GLY A 108 7.83 -17.23 -28.68
C GLY A 108 8.14 -15.83 -28.13
N ARG A 109 9.20 -15.15 -28.59
CA ARG A 109 9.56 -13.76 -28.25
C ARG A 109 9.34 -13.44 -26.77
N ALA A 110 10.04 -14.18 -25.91
CA ALA A 110 9.94 -14.07 -24.46
C ALA A 110 10.23 -12.65 -23.97
N ILE A 111 9.48 -12.21 -22.97
CA ILE A 111 9.66 -10.89 -22.33
C ILE A 111 11.02 -10.87 -21.64
N LEU A 112 11.78 -9.78 -21.86
CA LEU A 112 13.00 -9.46 -21.16
C LEU A 112 12.67 -8.46 -20.04
N TYR A 113 13.19 -8.75 -18.84
CA TYR A 113 13.16 -7.88 -17.67
C TYR A 113 14.56 -7.38 -17.35
#